data_AF-A0A7S3TGC0-F1
#
_entry.id   AF-A0A7S3TGC0-F1
#
_cell.length_a   1.000
_cell.length_b   1.000
_cell.length_c   1.000
_cell.angle_alpha   90.00
_cell.angle_beta   90.00
_cell.angle_gamma   90.00
#
_symmetry.space_group_name_H-M   'P 1'
#
loop_
_entity.id
_entity.type
_entity.pdbx_description
1 polymer ?
#
loop_
_entity_poly.entity_id
_entity_poly.type
_entity_poly.pdbx_seq_one_letter_code
_entity_poly.pdbx_strand_id
1 'polypeptide(L)'
;MLSGFYARVTRLEWSVEERHLMRIVRQGWMAKKSRRKVAAQDRRLFAVLSSRALYFYAEQADLEPVAYIRLEGMAVVPRRLGFEVRPAAPVVLGKDGRDSEVRMVKLLDRGDGALAKEPSRHSSFAFVVDTERDAAAWVWAIRDWTLDVPDLPPPAPSAPDADGRRRRATLGGH
;
A
#
# COMPACT_ATOMS: atom_id res chain seq x y z
N MET A 1 33.98 -1.67 2.84
CA MET A 1 33.42 -2.31 4.06
C MET A 1 32.07 -1.69 4.49
N LEU A 2 31.18 -1.35 3.55
CA LEU A 2 29.84 -0.81 3.85
C LEU A 2 28.70 -1.73 3.38
N SER A 3 28.94 -2.61 2.40
CA SER A 3 27.96 -3.54 1.85
C SER A 3 27.46 -4.57 2.87
N GLY A 4 28.35 -5.08 3.73
CA GLY A 4 28.00 -6.02 4.80
C GLY A 4 27.24 -5.40 5.97
N PHE A 5 27.39 -4.08 6.19
CA PHE A 5 26.63 -3.33 7.20
C PHE A 5 25.25 -2.97 6.66
N TYR A 6 25.17 -2.49 5.41
CA TYR A 6 23.89 -2.25 4.72
C TYR A 6 23.02 -3.51 4.66
N ALA A 7 23.59 -4.67 4.31
CA ALA A 7 22.87 -5.95 4.26
C ALA A 7 22.40 -6.44 5.64
N ARG A 8 23.06 -6.05 6.74
CA ARG A 8 22.60 -6.35 8.11
C ARG A 8 21.54 -5.36 8.57
N VAL A 9 21.70 -4.07 8.26
CA VAL A 9 20.73 -3.02 8.60
C VAL A 9 19.43 -3.18 7.82
N THR A 10 19.46 -3.70 6.58
CA THR A 10 18.24 -3.98 5.80
C THR A 10 17.54 -5.28 6.21
N ARG A 11 18.25 -6.22 6.86
CA ARG A 11 17.69 -7.47 7.39
C ARG A 11 17.13 -7.35 8.80
N LEU A 12 17.65 -6.42 9.61
CA LEU A 12 17.16 -6.17 10.96
C LEU A 12 15.92 -5.29 10.93
N GLU A 13 14.84 -5.89 11.41
CA GLU A 13 13.55 -5.30 11.70
C GLU A 13 13.72 -3.92 12.34
N TRP A 14 13.46 -2.85 11.58
CA TRP A 14 13.13 -1.57 12.19
C TRP A 14 11.72 -1.74 12.73
N SER A 15 11.69 -2.19 13.99
CA SER A 15 10.53 -2.28 14.84
C SER A 15 9.78 -0.96 14.82
N VAL A 16 8.47 -1.11 15.02
CA VAL A 16 7.41 -0.14 15.33
C VAL A 16 7.83 1.11 16.14
N GLU A 17 8.99 1.13 16.79
CA GLU A 17 9.46 2.15 17.74
C GLU A 17 9.92 3.48 17.11
N GLU A 18 10.21 3.53 15.81
CA GLU A 18 10.78 4.72 15.17
C GLU A 18 9.81 5.52 14.29
N ARG A 19 8.48 5.45 14.55
CA ARG A 19 7.46 6.18 13.76
C ARG A 19 7.80 7.66 13.53
N HIS A 20 8.39 8.32 14.53
CA HIS A 20 8.78 9.74 14.46
C HIS A 20 9.98 10.01 13.54
N LEU A 21 10.79 8.99 13.23
CA LEU A 21 11.93 9.05 12.30
C LEU A 21 11.57 8.53 10.91
N MET A 22 10.40 7.90 10.75
CA MET A 22 9.94 7.38 9.47
C MET A 22 9.58 8.52 8.53
N ARG A 23 10.22 8.55 7.36
CA ARG A 23 9.81 9.44 6.27
C ARG A 23 8.44 9.03 5.75
N ILE A 24 7.42 9.80 6.09
CA ILE A 24 6.06 9.62 5.59
C ILE A 24 6.02 10.10 4.13
N VAL A 25 5.81 9.17 3.21
CA VAL A 25 5.66 9.45 1.77
C VAL A 25 4.21 9.82 1.46
N ARG A 26 3.27 9.04 2.01
CA ARG A 26 1.83 9.22 1.84
C ARG A 26 1.09 8.62 3.03
N GLN A 27 -0.04 9.20 3.40
CA GLN A 27 -0.93 8.62 4.40
C GLN A 27 -2.39 8.86 4.04
N GLY A 28 -3.28 8.03 4.58
CA GLY A 28 -4.71 8.20 4.37
C GLY A 28 -5.52 6.95 4.71
N TRP A 29 -6.83 7.13 4.76
CA TRP A 29 -7.76 6.05 5.04
C TRP A 29 -7.94 5.14 3.83
N MET A 30 -7.94 3.83 4.09
CA MET A 30 -8.28 2.82 3.09
C MET A 30 -8.95 1.61 3.73
N ALA A 31 -9.73 0.88 2.96
CA ALA A 31 -10.37 -0.34 3.39
C ALA A 31 -9.69 -1.56 2.77
N LYS A 32 -9.35 -2.56 3.58
CA LYS A 32 -8.82 -3.84 3.07
C LYS A 32 -9.97 -4.70 2.55
N LYS A 33 -9.92 -5.06 1.27
CA LYS A 33 -10.93 -5.94 0.66
C LYS A 33 -10.78 -7.36 1.20
N SER A 34 -11.73 -7.79 2.03
CA SER A 34 -11.82 -9.17 2.51
C SER A 34 -12.45 -10.07 1.45
N ARG A 35 -11.96 -11.33 1.33
CA ARG A 35 -12.62 -12.38 0.52
C ARG A 35 -13.89 -12.92 1.18
N ARG A 36 -14.00 -12.82 2.51
CA ARG A 36 -15.22 -13.20 3.23
C ARG A 36 -16.20 -12.04 3.12
N LYS A 37 -17.47 -12.34 2.81
CA LYS A 37 -18.62 -11.40 2.72
C LYS A 37 -18.96 -10.68 4.04
N VAL A 38 -18.03 -10.59 5.00
CA VAL A 38 -18.17 -9.67 6.13
C VAL A 38 -17.76 -8.32 5.57
N ALA A 39 -18.72 -7.37 5.53
CA ALA A 39 -18.65 -6.10 4.83
C ALA A 39 -17.23 -5.51 4.87
N ALA A 40 -16.53 -5.56 3.73
CA ALA A 40 -15.20 -4.95 3.59
C ALA A 40 -15.24 -3.41 3.79
N GLN A 41 -16.44 -2.84 3.94
CA GLN A 41 -16.67 -1.45 4.34
C GLN A 41 -16.47 -1.19 5.84
N ASP A 42 -16.52 -2.20 6.72
CA ASP A 42 -16.64 -1.97 8.17
C ASP A 42 -15.33 -1.77 8.91
N ARG A 43 -14.17 -1.97 8.28
CA ARG A 43 -12.88 -1.71 8.93
C ARG A 43 -11.92 -0.97 8.02
N ARG A 44 -12.13 0.34 7.95
CA ARG A 44 -11.13 1.29 7.45
C ARG A 44 -9.89 1.23 8.35
N LEU A 45 -8.73 1.32 7.74
CA LEU A 45 -7.44 1.41 8.41
C LEU A 45 -6.79 2.70 7.96
N PHE A 46 -6.12 3.37 8.90
CA PHE A 46 -5.26 4.48 8.56
C PHE A 46 -3.94 3.92 8.05
N ALA A 47 -3.63 4.15 6.78
CA ALA A 47 -2.42 3.64 6.16
C ALA A 47 -1.34 4.72 6.10
N VAL A 48 -0.09 4.33 6.37
CA VAL A 48 1.09 5.17 6.26
C VAL A 48 2.11 4.47 5.38
N LEU A 49 2.45 5.09 4.26
CA LEU A 49 3.51 4.66 3.37
C LEU A 49 4.84 5.27 3.81
N SER A 50 5.81 4.40 4.01
CA SER A 50 7.22 4.75 4.17
C SER A 50 8.03 4.14 3.02
N SER A 51 9.29 4.54 2.90
CA SER A 51 10.24 4.06 1.88
C SER A 51 10.45 2.54 1.81
N ARG A 52 10.00 1.77 2.81
CA ARG A 52 10.23 0.32 2.90
C ARG A 52 8.96 -0.52 3.06
N ALA A 53 7.90 0.08 3.59
CA ALA A 53 6.72 -0.65 4.01
C ALA A 53 5.47 0.23 4.03
N LEU A 54 4.33 -0.43 3.89
CA LEU A 54 3.01 0.12 4.08
C LEU A 54 2.48 -0.34 5.44
N TYR A 55 2.32 0.61 6.36
CA TYR A 55 1.86 0.37 7.72
C TYR A 55 0.38 0.67 7.84
N PHE A 56 -0.32 -0.08 8.69
CA PHE A 56 -1.74 0.06 8.94
C PHE A 56 -1.99 0.24 10.42
N TYR A 57 -2.79 1.24 10.75
CA TYR A 57 -3.23 1.59 12.10
C TYR A 57 -4.74 1.45 12.17
N ALA A 58 -5.28 1.16 13.37
CA ALA A 58 -6.74 1.15 13.53
C ALA A 58 -7.26 2.60 13.44
N GLU A 59 -6.59 3.50 14.16
CA GLU A 59 -6.86 4.94 14.17
C GLU A 59 -5.61 5.75 13.76
N GLN A 60 -5.82 6.98 13.31
CA GLN A 60 -4.71 7.87 12.93
C GLN A 60 -3.79 8.22 14.12
N ALA A 61 -4.38 8.31 15.32
CA ALA A 61 -3.69 8.67 16.56
C ALA A 61 -2.89 7.52 17.17
N ASP A 62 -3.13 6.27 16.75
CA ASP A 62 -2.45 5.09 17.30
C ASP A 62 -0.94 5.20 17.10
N LEU A 63 -0.16 4.96 18.14
CA LEU A 63 1.30 4.98 18.07
C LEU A 63 1.84 3.74 17.37
N GLU A 64 1.14 2.61 17.50
CA GLU A 64 1.57 1.30 16.99
C GLU A 64 0.68 0.82 15.84
N PRO A 65 1.27 0.29 14.76
CA PRO A 65 0.49 -0.29 13.67
C PRO A 65 -0.07 -1.64 14.06
N VAL A 66 -1.29 -1.95 13.61
CA VAL A 66 -1.91 -3.28 13.74
C VAL A 66 -1.38 -4.27 12.70
N ALA A 67 -0.81 -3.77 11.60
CA ALA A 67 -0.19 -4.59 10.58
C ALA A 67 0.77 -3.77 9.71
N TYR A 68 1.67 -4.44 9.00
CA TYR A 68 2.45 -3.83 7.93
C TYR A 68 2.70 -4.80 6.77
N ILE A 69 2.95 -4.25 5.58
CA ILE A 69 3.42 -4.97 4.39
C ILE A 69 4.81 -4.45 4.03
N ARG A 70 5.79 -5.33 3.88
CA ARG A 70 7.09 -4.98 3.28
C ARG A 70 6.93 -4.86 1.77
N LEU A 71 7.46 -3.79 1.17
CA LEU A 71 7.31 -3.53 -0.27
C LEU A 71 8.39 -4.19 -1.13
N GLU A 72 9.50 -4.60 -0.51
CA GLU A 72 10.54 -5.40 -1.15
C GLU A 72 9.95 -6.70 -1.74
N GLY A 73 10.22 -6.97 -3.02
CA GLY A 73 9.71 -8.16 -3.72
C GLY A 73 8.19 -8.15 -3.99
N MET A 74 7.52 -7.02 -3.76
CA MET A 74 6.11 -6.81 -4.09
C MET A 74 5.95 -5.95 -5.35
N ALA A 75 4.78 -6.03 -5.94
CA ALA A 75 4.31 -5.26 -7.09
C ALA A 75 2.92 -4.71 -6.77
N VAL A 76 2.60 -3.54 -7.32
CA VAL A 76 1.30 -2.90 -7.16
C VAL A 76 0.51 -2.87 -8.47
N VAL A 77 -0.72 -3.41 -8.41
CA VAL A 77 -1.63 -3.48 -9.54
C VAL A 77 -2.78 -2.48 -9.33
N PRO A 78 -3.00 -1.53 -10.25
CA PRO A 78 -4.10 -0.59 -10.15
C PRO A 78 -5.46 -1.30 -10.28
N ARG A 79 -6.46 -0.80 -9.56
CA ARG A 79 -7.87 -1.22 -9.66
C ARG A 79 -8.76 0.04 -9.69
N ARG A 80 -9.99 -0.08 -10.19
CA ARG A 80 -10.90 1.07 -10.41
C ARG A 80 -11.01 2.00 -9.19
N LEU A 81 -11.29 1.45 -8.00
CA LEU A 81 -11.40 2.21 -6.74
C LEU A 81 -10.33 1.81 -5.72
N GLY A 82 -9.12 1.48 -6.18
CA GLY A 82 -8.04 1.11 -5.28
C GLY A 82 -6.89 0.39 -5.95
N PHE A 83 -6.27 -0.54 -5.25
CA PHE A 83 -5.08 -1.23 -5.74
C PHE A 83 -4.92 -2.59 -5.08
N GLU A 84 -4.07 -3.44 -5.67
CA GLU A 84 -3.67 -4.71 -5.09
C GLU A 84 -2.16 -4.78 -4.98
N VAL A 85 -1.68 -5.18 -3.82
CA VAL A 85 -0.27 -5.45 -3.54
C VAL A 85 -0.08 -6.97 -3.56
N ARG A 86 0.79 -7.44 -4.44
CA ARG A 86 1.05 -8.88 -4.66
C ARG A 86 2.55 -9.13 -4.91
N PRO A 87 3.05 -10.37 -4.77
CA PRO A 87 4.40 -10.73 -5.18
C PRO A 87 4.73 -10.29 -6.61
N ALA A 88 5.91 -9.69 -6.81
CA ALA A 88 6.42 -9.35 -8.15
C ALA A 88 6.79 -10.61 -8.96
N ALA A 89 7.40 -11.59 -8.30
CA ALA A 89 7.71 -12.90 -8.87
C ALA A 89 6.80 -13.99 -8.29
N PRO A 90 6.45 -15.04 -9.07
CA PRO A 90 5.81 -16.21 -8.52
C PRO A 90 6.69 -16.80 -7.42
N VAL A 91 6.12 -16.99 -6.24
CA VAL A 91 6.83 -17.57 -5.08
C VAL A 91 7.17 -19.00 -5.43
N VAL A 92 8.43 -19.26 -5.79
CA VAL A 92 8.94 -20.62 -5.92
C VAL A 92 9.05 -21.16 -4.50
N LEU A 93 8.08 -21.98 -4.10
CA LEU A 93 8.16 -22.73 -2.84
C LEU A 93 9.47 -23.52 -2.87
N GLY A 94 10.38 -23.21 -1.94
CA GLY A 94 11.57 -24.04 -1.72
C GLY A 94 11.14 -25.49 -1.45
N LYS A 95 11.96 -26.45 -1.89
CA LYS A 95 11.73 -27.91 -1.74
C LYS A 95 11.45 -28.34 -0.28
N ASP A 96 11.80 -27.51 0.70
CA ASP A 96 11.60 -27.79 2.13
C ASP A 96 10.29 -27.23 2.71
N GLY A 97 9.39 -26.67 1.89
CA GLY A 97 8.07 -26.19 2.32
C GLY A 97 8.10 -25.01 3.31
N ARG A 98 9.29 -24.46 3.60
CA ARG A 98 9.54 -23.32 4.48
C ARG A 98 10.32 -22.26 3.71
N ASP A 99 9.58 -21.43 2.99
CA ASP A 99 9.90 -20.01 2.77
C ASP A 99 8.80 -19.42 1.88
N SER A 100 7.59 -19.31 2.45
CA SER A 100 6.72 -18.21 2.04
C SER A 100 7.26 -16.99 2.77
N GLU A 101 8.12 -16.22 2.10
CA GLU A 101 8.58 -14.92 2.61
C GLU A 101 7.38 -14.17 3.21
N VAL A 102 7.48 -13.87 4.51
CA VAL A 102 6.38 -13.29 5.29
C VAL A 102 6.17 -11.85 4.83
N ARG A 103 5.15 -11.64 3.99
CA ARG A 103 4.95 -10.36 3.27
C ARG A 103 4.09 -9.36 4.00
N MET A 104 3.05 -9.82 4.69
CA MET A 104 2.29 -9.02 5.64
C MET A 104 2.43 -9.64 7.02
N VAL A 105 2.76 -8.80 7.99
CA VAL A 105 2.83 -9.17 9.41
C VAL A 105 1.72 -8.43 10.12
N LYS A 106 0.87 -9.16 10.82
CA LYS A 106 -0.05 -8.59 11.80
C LYS A 106 0.66 -8.50 13.13
N LEU A 107 0.41 -7.41 13.84
CA LEU A 107 0.92 -7.17 15.18
C LEU A 107 -0.27 -7.35 16.12
N LEU A 108 -0.21 -8.41 16.92
CA LEU A 108 -1.24 -8.75 17.90
C LEU A 108 -0.70 -8.46 19.28
N ASP A 109 -1.42 -7.65 20.04
CA ASP A 109 -1.17 -7.52 21.46
C ASP A 109 -1.58 -8.83 22.16
N ARG A 110 -0.63 -9.47 22.84
CA ARG A 110 -0.89 -10.69 23.62
C ARG A 110 -1.35 -10.40 25.05
N GLY A 111 -1.47 -9.13 25.43
CA GLY A 111 -1.91 -8.71 26.77
C GLY A 111 -0.80 -8.79 27.83
N ASP A 112 0.40 -9.20 27.46
CA ASP A 112 1.63 -9.22 28.27
C ASP A 112 2.56 -8.04 27.95
N GLY A 113 2.10 -7.09 27.12
CA GLY A 113 2.90 -5.99 26.59
C GLY A 113 3.85 -6.40 25.46
N ALA A 114 3.83 -7.67 25.02
CA ALA A 114 4.60 -8.13 23.87
C ALA A 114 3.71 -8.22 22.61
N LEU A 115 4.16 -7.59 21.53
CA LEU A 115 3.53 -7.70 20.22
C LEU A 115 3.92 -9.03 19.55
N ALA A 116 2.95 -9.93 19.39
CA ALA A 116 3.11 -11.11 18.58
C ALA A 116 3.02 -10.78 17.09
N LYS A 117 4.05 -11.18 16.35
CA LYS A 117 4.10 -11.07 14.89
C LYS A 117 3.44 -12.31 14.28
N GLU A 118 2.28 -12.15 13.66
CA GLU A 118 1.59 -13.21 12.93
C GLU A 118 1.70 -13.00 11.41
N PRO A 119 2.40 -13.88 10.67
CA PRO A 119 2.38 -13.90 9.21
C PRO A 119 0.97 -14.05 8.65
N SER A 120 0.58 -13.15 7.74
CA SER A 120 -0.65 -13.32 6.97
C SER A 120 -0.53 -14.51 6.01
N ARG A 121 -1.58 -15.34 5.97
CA ARG A 121 -1.70 -16.46 5.01
C ARG A 121 -2.10 -16.04 3.58
N HIS A 122 -2.43 -14.76 3.38
CA HIS A 122 -2.81 -14.25 2.07
C HIS A 122 -1.58 -13.94 1.21
N SER A 123 -1.61 -14.40 -0.05
CA SER A 123 -0.59 -14.09 -1.05
C SER A 123 -0.76 -12.72 -1.71
N SER A 124 -1.94 -12.11 -1.65
CA SER A 124 -2.18 -10.76 -2.17
C SER A 124 -3.16 -9.97 -1.31
N PHE A 125 -3.06 -8.64 -1.40
CA PHE A 125 -3.80 -7.70 -0.56
C PHE A 125 -4.43 -6.61 -1.41
N ALA A 126 -5.76 -6.62 -1.53
CA ALA A 126 -6.50 -5.58 -2.22
C ALA A 126 -7.00 -4.52 -1.24
N PHE A 127 -6.86 -3.26 -1.63
CA PHE A 127 -7.27 -2.08 -0.88
C PHE A 127 -8.24 -1.24 -1.70
N VAL A 128 -9.19 -0.62 -1.03
CA VAL A 128 -10.19 0.29 -1.60
C VAL A 128 -10.01 1.66 -0.97
N VAL A 129 -10.12 2.70 -1.78
CA VAL A 129 -10.07 4.11 -1.38
C VAL A 129 -11.28 4.85 -1.95
N ASP A 130 -11.47 6.09 -1.51
CA ASP A 130 -12.73 6.83 -1.73
C ASP A 130 -12.87 7.36 -3.15
N THR A 131 -11.75 7.67 -3.80
CA THR A 131 -11.73 8.25 -5.14
C THR A 131 -10.75 7.53 -6.06
N GLU A 132 -11.06 7.51 -7.37
CA GLU A 132 -10.14 6.97 -8.39
C GLU A 132 -8.82 7.75 -8.43
N ARG A 133 -8.87 9.06 -8.14
CA ARG A 133 -7.68 9.92 -8.01
C ARG A 133 -6.78 9.46 -6.86
N ASP A 134 -7.35 9.15 -5.71
CA ASP A 134 -6.58 8.62 -4.58
C ASP A 134 -6.00 7.25 -4.91
N ALA A 135 -6.75 6.41 -5.62
CA ALA A 135 -6.26 5.11 -6.05
C ALA A 135 -5.01 5.24 -6.92
N ALA A 136 -5.06 6.12 -7.93
CA ALA A 136 -3.92 6.41 -8.81
C ALA A 136 -2.72 6.97 -8.03
N ALA A 137 -2.95 7.91 -7.10
CA ALA A 137 -1.90 8.50 -6.29
C ALA A 137 -1.25 7.50 -5.33
N TRP A 138 -2.02 6.57 -4.77
CA TRP A 138 -1.49 5.47 -3.96
C TRP A 138 -0.65 4.50 -4.79
N VAL A 139 -1.14 4.09 -5.98
CA VAL A 139 -0.39 3.21 -6.88
C VAL A 139 0.95 3.84 -7.23
N TRP A 140 0.96 5.13 -7.62
CA TRP A 140 2.18 5.86 -7.92
C TRP A 140 3.15 5.90 -6.76
N ALA A 141 2.67 6.30 -5.58
CA ALA A 141 3.51 6.43 -4.42
C ALA A 141 4.12 5.07 -4.01
N ILE A 142 3.37 3.98 -4.12
CA ILE A 142 3.85 2.63 -3.80
C ILE A 142 4.86 2.13 -4.83
N ARG A 143 4.67 2.45 -6.13
CA ARG A 143 5.56 2.04 -7.22
C ARG A 143 7.01 2.46 -7.03
N ASP A 144 7.23 3.65 -6.47
CA ASP A 144 8.58 4.14 -6.18
C ASP A 144 9.34 3.26 -5.18
N TRP A 145 8.64 2.41 -4.43
CA TRP A 145 9.18 1.57 -3.36
C TRP A 145 8.95 0.08 -3.57
N THR A 146 8.21 -0.30 -4.61
CA THR A 146 8.16 -1.68 -5.09
C THR A 146 9.30 -1.88 -6.09
N LEU A 147 10.00 -3.02 -5.99
CA LEU A 147 10.96 -3.44 -7.01
C LEU A 147 10.17 -3.96 -8.22
N ASP A 148 9.39 -3.07 -8.84
CA ASP A 148 8.72 -3.39 -10.10
C ASP A 148 9.77 -3.50 -11.20
N VAL A 149 9.71 -4.61 -11.93
CA VAL A 149 10.33 -4.73 -13.25
C VAL A 149 9.81 -3.55 -14.09
N PRO A 150 10.69 -2.77 -14.74
CA PRO A 150 10.31 -1.52 -15.37
C PRO A 150 9.49 -1.80 -16.63
N ASP A 151 8.16 -1.71 -16.58
CA ASP A 151 7.37 -1.66 -17.82
C ASP A 151 5.93 -1.15 -17.67
N LEU A 152 5.75 -0.01 -17.00
CA LEU A 152 4.52 0.78 -17.19
C LEU A 152 4.84 2.26 -17.35
N PRO A 153 4.46 2.88 -18.49
CA PRO A 153 4.71 4.30 -18.71
C PRO A 153 3.98 5.15 -17.67
N PRO A 154 4.53 6.31 -17.30
CA PRO A 154 3.86 7.26 -16.42
C PRO A 154 2.50 7.69 -17.03
N PRO A 155 1.48 7.99 -16.21
CA PRO A 155 0.20 8.46 -16.70
C PRO A 155 0.45 9.76 -17.43
N ALA A 156 -0.12 9.86 -18.63
CA ALA A 156 -0.02 11.05 -19.44
C ALA A 156 -0.49 12.27 -18.61
N PRO A 157 0.19 13.42 -18.73
CA PRO A 157 -0.30 14.65 -18.13
C PRO A 157 -1.73 14.87 -18.61
N SER A 158 -2.64 15.13 -17.67
CA SER A 158 -4.05 15.41 -17.95
C SER A 158 -4.12 16.49 -19.03
N ALA A 159 -4.71 16.15 -20.18
CA ALA A 159 -4.91 17.11 -21.25
C ALA A 159 -5.70 18.31 -20.69
N PRO A 160 -5.34 19.55 -21.06
CA PRO A 160 -6.14 20.72 -20.68
C PRO A 160 -7.55 20.55 -21.26
N ASP A 161 -8.56 20.79 -20.42
CA ASP A 161 -9.98 20.76 -20.79
C ASP A 161 -10.23 21.58 -22.05
N ALA A 162 -10.33 20.90 -23.19
CA ALA A 162 -10.77 21.48 -24.45
C ALA A 162 -12.31 21.42 -24.51
N ASP A 163 -12.99 22.03 -23.54
CA ASP A 163 -14.43 22.29 -23.64
C ASP A 163 -14.69 23.79 -23.81
N GLY A 164 -14.10 24.33 -24.88
CA GLY A 164 -14.46 25.61 -25.47
C GLY A 164 -15.71 25.49 -26.36
N ARG A 165 -16.84 24.98 -25.84
CA ARG A 165 -18.11 24.98 -26.57
C ARG A 165 -18.94 26.23 -26.27
N ARG A 166 -18.71 27.20 -27.14
CA ARG A 166 -19.53 28.39 -27.47
C ARG A 166 -21.01 28.24 -27.11
N ARG A 167 -21.46 28.95 -26.08
CA ARG A 167 -22.87 29.35 -25.96
C ARG A 167 -23.10 30.51 -26.93
N ARG A 168 -23.61 30.22 -28.14
CA ARG A 168 -24.24 31.24 -28.97
C ARG A 168 -25.61 31.54 -28.36
N ALA A 169 -25.73 32.74 -27.78
CA ALA A 169 -27.02 33.35 -27.54
C ALA A 169 -27.69 33.65 -28.89
N THR A 170 -28.82 33.00 -29.16
CA THR A 170 -29.74 33.44 -30.21
C THR A 170 -30.78 34.35 -29.58
N LEU A 171 -30.65 35.64 -29.89
CA LEU A 171 -31.69 36.66 -29.85
C LEU A 171 -32.65 36.45 -31.04
N GLY A 172 -33.94 36.69 -30.81
CA GLY A 172 -35.03 36.77 -31.81
C GLY A 172 -36.30 36.12 -31.26
N GLY A 173 -37.40 36.81 -30.93
CA GLY A 173 -37.84 38.12 -31.37
C GLY A 173 -38.62 38.01 -32.68
N HIS A 174 -39.89 37.56 -32.60
CA HIS A 174 -41.06 38.08 -33.33
C HIS A 174 -42.33 37.46 -32.75
#